data_AF-A0A1H1FT33-F1
#
_entry.id   AF-A0A1H1FT33-F1
#
_cell.length_a   1.000
_cell.length_b   1.000
_cell.length_c   1.000
_cell.angle_alpha   90.00
_cell.angle_beta   90.00
_cell.angle_gamma   90.00
#
_symmetry.space_group_name_H-M   'P 1'
#
loop_
_entity.id
_entity.type
_entity.pdbx_description
1 polymer ?
#
loop_
_entity_poly.entity_id
_entity_poly.type
_entity_poly.pdbx_seq_one_letter_code
_entity_poly.pdbx_strand_id
1 'polypeptide(L)'
;MKFRSITAASILFVSGITVCFAAQKTTPSQYHGKDKQEAARALLETAKIQADGGSWELIAIGRIYYLSGSKPEGKAIFDDVLAHKPEAGDLFRIARVYREAGDWEQAKALFERALREEPDDSKGMAEVGSYYLMRGDRAAAEALFDRSFKLESDVWSTVAAAGSYLGVAPQE
;
A
#
# COMPACT_ATOMS: atom_id res chain seq x y z
N MET A 1 -2.43 -46.54 61.48
CA MET A 1 -2.81 -45.40 62.35
C MET A 1 -2.39 -44.11 61.64
N LYS A 2 -3.37 -43.20 61.46
CA LYS A 2 -3.41 -41.86 60.84
C LYS A 2 -2.12 -41.18 60.33
N PHE A 3 -2.23 -40.66 59.09
CA PHE A 3 -1.98 -39.28 58.59
C PHE A 3 -1.54 -39.41 57.13
N ARG A 4 -2.25 -38.85 56.14
CA ARG A 4 -2.13 -37.43 55.78
C ARG A 4 -3.30 -36.98 54.90
N SER A 5 -3.87 -35.85 55.31
CA SER A 5 -4.65 -34.90 54.54
C SER A 5 -3.81 -34.25 53.43
N ILE A 6 -4.31 -34.24 52.19
CA ILE A 6 -4.14 -33.12 51.25
C ILE A 6 -5.42 -33.00 50.43
N THR A 7 -6.26 -32.03 50.80
CA THR A 7 -7.32 -31.48 49.95
C THR A 7 -6.63 -30.70 48.84
N ALA A 8 -6.59 -31.24 47.62
CA ALA A 8 -6.19 -30.49 46.44
C ALA A 8 -7.40 -29.68 45.97
N ALA A 9 -7.40 -28.38 46.28
CA ALA A 9 -8.37 -27.42 45.81
C ALA A 9 -8.21 -27.23 44.30
N SER A 10 -9.32 -27.41 43.60
CA SER A 10 -9.50 -27.14 42.18
C SER A 10 -9.20 -25.67 41.88
N ILE A 11 -8.15 -25.41 41.10
CA ILE A 11 -7.99 -24.12 40.42
C ILE A 11 -8.60 -24.28 39.04
N LEU A 12 -9.75 -23.65 38.86
CA LEU A 12 -10.43 -23.46 37.58
C LEU A 12 -9.46 -22.77 36.61
N PHE A 13 -9.00 -23.51 35.60
CA PHE A 13 -8.43 -22.90 34.40
C PHE A 13 -9.58 -22.20 33.67
N VAL A 14 -9.67 -20.88 33.83
CA VAL A 14 -10.43 -20.04 32.91
C VAL A 14 -9.71 -20.17 31.57
N SER A 15 -10.37 -20.79 30.60
CA SER A 15 -9.93 -20.88 29.21
C SER A 15 -9.94 -19.48 28.58
N GLY A 16 -8.94 -18.68 28.95
CA GLY A 16 -8.51 -17.55 28.15
C GLY A 16 -7.92 -18.14 26.88
N ILE A 17 -8.67 -18.06 25.78
CA ILE A 17 -8.14 -18.27 24.44
C ILE A 17 -7.14 -17.13 24.23
N THR A 18 -5.91 -17.32 24.67
CA THR A 18 -4.79 -16.59 24.11
C THR A 18 -4.67 -17.12 22.69
N VAL A 19 -5.36 -16.49 21.75
CA VAL A 19 -5.00 -16.62 20.33
C VAL A 19 -3.60 -16.04 20.26
N CYS A 20 -2.59 -16.90 20.47
CA CYS A 20 -1.24 -16.56 20.09
C CYS A 20 -1.31 -16.32 18.59
N PHE A 21 -1.18 -15.06 18.18
CA PHE A 21 -0.91 -14.63 16.82
C PHE A 21 0.46 -15.18 16.39
N ALA A 22 0.55 -16.49 16.22
CA ALA A 22 1.60 -17.05 15.39
C ALA A 22 1.27 -16.58 13.97
N ALA A 23 1.98 -15.56 13.48
CA ALA A 23 1.82 -15.03 12.13
C ALA A 23 1.64 -16.21 11.15
N GLN A 24 0.46 -16.27 10.53
CA GLN A 24 0.07 -17.45 9.77
C GLN A 24 1.07 -17.64 8.64
N LYS A 25 1.83 -18.74 8.68
CA LYS A 25 2.85 -19.01 7.67
C LYS A 25 2.18 -19.36 6.35
N THR A 26 2.72 -18.85 5.27
CA THR A 26 2.38 -19.30 3.92
C THR A 26 2.79 -20.76 3.75
N THR A 27 1.88 -21.61 3.29
CA THR A 27 2.11 -23.06 3.13
C THR A 27 2.02 -23.48 1.67
N PRO A 28 2.81 -24.48 1.22
CA PRO A 28 2.74 -24.98 -0.15
C PRO A 28 1.36 -25.42 -0.61
N SER A 29 0.51 -25.94 0.30
CA SER A 29 -0.86 -26.35 -0.03
C SER A 29 -1.76 -25.21 -0.49
N GLN A 30 -1.38 -23.95 -0.26
CA GLN A 30 -2.11 -22.78 -0.72
C GLN A 30 -1.89 -22.47 -2.21
N TYR A 31 -0.87 -23.05 -2.86
CA TYR A 31 -0.54 -22.73 -4.25
C TYR A 31 -0.04 -23.90 -5.10
N HIS A 32 0.50 -24.98 -4.53
CA HIS A 32 0.90 -26.16 -5.29
C HIS A 32 -0.31 -26.89 -5.88
N GLY A 33 -0.29 -27.11 -7.20
CA GLY A 33 -1.32 -27.89 -7.92
C GLY A 33 -2.67 -27.18 -8.08
N LYS A 34 -2.82 -25.96 -7.56
CA LYS A 34 -4.01 -25.13 -7.71
C LYS A 34 -3.97 -24.34 -9.01
N ASP A 35 -5.15 -23.96 -9.51
CA ASP A 35 -5.21 -22.99 -10.59
C ASP A 35 -4.72 -21.60 -10.12
N LYS A 36 -4.36 -20.73 -11.07
CA LYS A 36 -3.77 -19.42 -10.78
C LYS A 36 -4.66 -18.55 -9.90
N GLN A 37 -5.99 -18.60 -10.10
CA GLN A 37 -6.94 -17.76 -9.38
C GLN A 37 -7.16 -18.28 -7.96
N GLU A 38 -7.30 -19.60 -7.80
CA GLU A 38 -7.43 -20.22 -6.48
C GLU A 38 -6.16 -20.03 -5.65
N ALA A 39 -4.98 -20.23 -6.23
CA ALA A 39 -3.70 -19.99 -5.56
C ALA A 39 -3.55 -18.53 -5.12
N ALA A 40 -3.82 -17.58 -6.02
CA ALA A 40 -3.73 -16.15 -5.72
C ALA A 40 -4.69 -15.76 -4.58
N ARG A 41 -5.95 -16.22 -4.61
CA ARG A 41 -6.92 -15.94 -3.55
C ARG A 41 -6.46 -16.48 -2.20
N ALA A 42 -6.02 -17.74 -2.13
CA ALA A 42 -5.55 -18.34 -0.88
C ALA A 42 -4.34 -17.60 -0.29
N LEU A 43 -3.41 -17.16 -1.15
CA LEU A 43 -2.24 -16.37 -0.75
C LEU A 43 -2.63 -14.95 -0.31
N LEU A 44 -3.55 -14.29 -1.00
CA LEU A 44 -4.02 -12.94 -0.64
C LEU A 44 -4.78 -12.92 0.68
N GLU A 45 -5.58 -13.94 0.98
CA GLU A 45 -6.23 -14.06 2.30
C GLU A 45 -5.21 -14.26 3.42
N THR A 46 -4.15 -15.04 3.17
CA THR A 46 -3.04 -15.18 4.12
C THR A 46 -2.30 -13.86 4.31
N ALA A 47 -2.04 -13.13 3.22
CA ALA A 47 -1.38 -11.84 3.25
C ALA A 47 -2.21 -10.81 4.06
N LYS A 48 -3.54 -10.80 3.93
CA LYS A 48 -4.42 -9.93 4.75
C LYS A 48 -4.27 -10.20 6.24
N ILE A 49 -4.15 -11.47 6.63
CA ILE A 49 -3.95 -11.86 8.03
C ILE A 49 -2.56 -11.44 8.51
N GLN A 50 -1.53 -11.60 7.66
CA GLN A 50 -0.15 -11.18 7.95
C GLN A 50 0.01 -9.66 8.04
N ALA A 51 -0.77 -8.90 7.27
CA ALA A 51 -0.74 -7.45 7.25
C ALA A 51 -1.09 -6.82 8.60
N ASP A 52 -1.92 -7.51 9.42
CA ASP A 52 -2.32 -7.07 10.76
C ASP A 52 -2.79 -5.60 10.81
N GLY A 53 -3.44 -5.14 9.74
CA GLY A 53 -3.95 -3.76 9.61
C GLY A 53 -2.93 -2.71 9.12
N GLY A 54 -1.70 -3.10 8.78
CA GLY A 54 -0.70 -2.19 8.21
C GLY A 54 -1.14 -1.59 6.86
N SER A 55 -1.16 -0.25 6.75
CA SER A 55 -1.64 0.43 5.55
C SER A 55 -0.80 0.09 4.32
N TRP A 56 0.52 0.03 4.45
CA TRP A 56 1.43 -0.34 3.36
C TRP A 56 1.09 -1.74 2.82
N GLU A 57 0.97 -2.72 3.69
CA GLU A 57 0.69 -4.11 3.35
C GLU A 57 -0.70 -4.25 2.72
N LEU A 58 -1.70 -3.56 3.28
CA LEU A 58 -3.05 -3.52 2.72
C LEU A 58 -3.06 -2.88 1.32
N ILE A 59 -2.32 -1.79 1.09
CA ILE A 59 -2.19 -1.19 -0.24
C ILE A 59 -1.53 -2.16 -1.23
N ALA A 60 -0.52 -2.94 -0.80
CA ALA A 60 0.10 -3.95 -1.64
C ALA A 60 -0.90 -5.06 -2.05
N ILE A 61 -1.76 -5.51 -1.13
CA ILE A 61 -2.83 -6.46 -1.40
C ILE A 61 -3.87 -5.85 -2.34
N GLY A 62 -4.31 -4.61 -2.07
CA GLY A 62 -5.23 -3.84 -2.89
C GLY A 62 -4.70 -3.67 -4.32
N ARG A 63 -3.39 -3.40 -4.48
CA ARG A 63 -2.71 -3.31 -5.78
C ARG A 63 -2.88 -4.58 -6.60
N ILE A 64 -2.67 -5.75 -5.99
CA ILE A 64 -2.82 -7.03 -6.70
C ILE A 64 -4.26 -7.23 -7.16
N TYR A 65 -5.25 -7.00 -6.29
CA TYR A 65 -6.66 -7.09 -6.69
C TYR A 65 -6.99 -6.09 -7.82
N TYR A 66 -6.55 -4.85 -7.69
CA TYR A 66 -6.88 -3.78 -8.63
C TYR A 66 -6.28 -4.02 -10.03
N LEU A 67 -4.98 -4.37 -10.10
CA LEU A 67 -4.28 -4.57 -11.36
C LEU A 67 -4.59 -5.92 -12.02
N SER A 68 -5.06 -6.92 -11.27
CA SER A 68 -5.47 -8.23 -11.81
C SER A 68 -6.90 -8.25 -12.38
N GLY A 69 -7.62 -7.12 -12.33
CA GLY A 69 -8.97 -6.97 -12.87
C GLY A 69 -10.09 -7.05 -11.83
N SER A 70 -9.80 -7.48 -10.61
CA SER A 70 -10.68 -7.38 -9.44
C SER A 70 -10.66 -5.94 -8.86
N LYS A 71 -10.96 -4.97 -9.73
CA LYS A 71 -10.97 -3.53 -9.38
C LYS A 71 -11.87 -3.21 -8.19
N PRO A 72 -13.10 -3.76 -8.06
CA PRO A 72 -13.94 -3.49 -6.89
C PRO A 72 -13.30 -3.91 -5.57
N GLU A 73 -12.68 -5.09 -5.51
CA GLU A 73 -12.02 -5.61 -4.31
C GLU A 73 -10.79 -4.79 -3.95
N GLY A 74 -9.97 -4.42 -4.93
CA GLY A 74 -8.81 -3.54 -4.72
C GLY A 74 -9.24 -2.15 -4.23
N LYS A 75 -10.29 -1.58 -4.85
CA LYS A 75 -10.84 -0.29 -4.44
C LYS A 75 -11.39 -0.33 -3.02
N ALA A 76 -12.09 -1.39 -2.63
CA ALA A 76 -12.62 -1.51 -1.27
C ALA A 76 -11.49 -1.47 -0.21
N ILE A 77 -10.34 -2.09 -0.50
CA ILE A 77 -9.16 -2.03 0.37
C ILE A 77 -8.58 -0.61 0.40
N PHE A 78 -8.47 0.05 -0.75
CA PHE A 78 -8.01 1.45 -0.80
C PHE A 78 -8.95 2.39 -0.04
N ASP A 79 -10.26 2.22 -0.20
CA ASP A 79 -11.26 3.02 0.50
C ASP A 79 -11.15 2.82 2.02
N ASP A 80 -10.93 1.59 2.49
CA ASP A 80 -10.70 1.30 3.90
C ASP A 80 -9.45 2.00 4.44
N VAL A 81 -8.31 1.89 3.74
CA VAL A 81 -7.07 2.60 4.11
C VAL A 81 -7.29 4.12 4.14
N LEU A 82 -7.98 4.67 3.14
CA LEU A 82 -8.25 6.10 3.01
C LEU A 82 -9.29 6.63 4.01
N ALA A 83 -10.17 5.78 4.54
CA ALA A 83 -11.20 6.13 5.52
C ALA A 83 -10.65 6.32 6.94
N HIS A 84 -9.45 5.81 7.22
CA HIS A 84 -8.75 6.01 8.48
C HIS A 84 -7.95 7.33 8.44
N LYS A 85 -6.72 7.34 8.99
CA LYS A 85 -5.83 8.50 8.98
C LYS A 85 -4.66 8.23 8.02
N PRO A 86 -4.87 8.31 6.68
CA PRO A 86 -3.82 7.99 5.72
C PRO A 86 -2.70 9.04 5.80
N GLU A 87 -1.46 8.57 5.67
CA GLU A 87 -0.30 9.44 5.50
C GLU A 87 -0.14 9.83 4.02
N ALA A 88 0.66 10.87 3.72
CA ALA A 88 0.88 11.24 2.31
C ALA A 88 1.50 10.09 1.51
N GLY A 89 2.36 9.29 2.15
CA GLY A 89 2.91 8.07 1.56
C GLY A 89 1.82 7.05 1.16
N ASP A 90 0.74 6.91 1.93
CA ASP A 90 -0.37 6.03 1.56
C ASP A 90 -1.13 6.56 0.34
N LEU A 91 -1.36 7.88 0.32
CA LEU A 91 -1.98 8.57 -0.82
C LEU A 91 -1.16 8.37 -2.10
N PHE A 92 0.17 8.55 -2.03
CA PHE A 92 1.08 8.31 -3.14
C PHE A 92 1.05 6.86 -3.62
N ARG A 93 1.14 5.88 -2.71
CA ARG A 93 1.14 4.46 -3.09
C ARG A 93 -0.15 4.07 -3.79
N ILE A 94 -1.31 4.48 -3.27
CA ILE A 94 -2.60 4.19 -3.92
C ILE A 94 -2.71 4.93 -5.27
N ALA A 95 -2.26 6.19 -5.35
CA ALA A 95 -2.24 6.95 -6.58
C ALA A 95 -1.39 6.29 -7.67
N ARG A 96 -0.21 5.75 -7.31
CA ARG A 96 0.66 4.99 -8.22
C ARG A 96 -0.04 3.74 -8.76
N VAL A 97 -0.84 3.04 -7.94
CA VAL A 97 -1.66 1.92 -8.44
C VAL A 97 -2.70 2.37 -9.46
N TYR A 98 -3.46 3.43 -9.16
CA TYR A 98 -4.43 3.96 -10.10
C TYR A 98 -3.76 4.41 -11.41
N ARG A 99 -2.59 5.06 -11.32
CA ARG A 99 -1.78 5.44 -12.49
C ARG A 99 -1.38 4.21 -13.31
N GLU A 100 -0.85 3.18 -12.66
CA GLU A 100 -0.44 1.93 -13.31
C GLU A 100 -1.62 1.24 -14.00
N ALA A 101 -2.82 1.33 -13.42
CA ALA A 101 -4.07 0.81 -13.99
C ALA A 101 -4.64 1.68 -15.14
N GLY A 102 -4.05 2.85 -15.42
CA GLY A 102 -4.54 3.83 -16.39
C GLY A 102 -5.65 4.76 -15.87
N ASP A 103 -6.06 4.61 -14.62
CA ASP A 103 -7.14 5.35 -13.95
C ASP A 103 -6.63 6.71 -13.43
N TRP A 104 -6.24 7.57 -14.37
CA TRP A 104 -5.52 8.81 -14.07
C TRP A 104 -6.29 9.82 -13.22
N GLU A 105 -7.60 9.96 -13.39
CA GLU A 105 -8.37 10.94 -12.61
C GLU A 105 -8.34 10.61 -11.11
N GLN A 106 -8.40 9.33 -10.77
CA GLN A 106 -8.26 8.83 -9.40
C GLN A 106 -6.84 9.02 -8.88
N ALA A 107 -5.83 8.72 -9.70
CA ALA A 107 -4.43 8.92 -9.37
C ALA A 107 -4.13 10.40 -9.09
N LYS A 108 -4.54 11.28 -10.01
CA LYS A 108 -4.38 12.74 -9.91
C LYS A 108 -4.99 13.30 -8.63
N ALA A 109 -6.23 12.93 -8.32
CA ALA A 109 -6.89 13.40 -7.10
C ALA A 109 -6.13 13.03 -5.82
N LEU A 110 -5.55 11.83 -5.77
CA LEU A 110 -4.77 11.37 -4.62
C LEU A 110 -3.37 12.00 -4.58
N PHE A 111 -2.68 12.15 -5.71
CA PHE A 111 -1.42 12.89 -5.79
C PHE A 111 -1.57 14.34 -5.34
N GLU A 112 -2.62 15.02 -5.81
CA GLU A 112 -2.91 16.39 -5.40
C GLU A 112 -3.23 16.49 -3.90
N ARG A 113 -3.89 15.48 -3.33
CA ARG A 113 -4.10 15.42 -1.88
C ARG A 113 -2.78 15.22 -1.16
N ALA A 114 -1.94 14.27 -1.58
CA ALA A 114 -0.64 14.00 -0.98
C ALA A 114 0.24 15.26 -0.92
N LEU A 115 0.35 15.98 -2.04
CA LEU A 115 1.12 17.23 -2.13
C LEU A 115 0.52 18.41 -1.33
N ARG A 116 -0.74 18.31 -0.89
CA ARG A 116 -1.33 19.29 0.05
C ARG A 116 -1.02 18.94 1.50
N GLU A 117 -0.97 17.65 1.84
CA GLU A 117 -0.61 17.18 3.18
C GLU A 117 0.89 17.39 3.45
N GLU A 118 1.73 17.17 2.44
CA GLU A 118 3.19 17.36 2.50
C GLU A 118 3.64 18.38 1.43
N PRO A 119 3.45 19.69 1.69
CA PRO A 119 3.75 20.75 0.73
C PRO A 119 5.25 20.99 0.51
N ASP A 120 6.12 20.30 1.26
CA ASP A 120 7.57 20.35 1.19
C ASP A 120 8.21 19.09 0.56
N ASP A 121 7.41 18.11 0.12
CA ASP A 121 7.89 16.92 -0.58
C ASP A 121 8.32 17.25 -2.03
N SER A 122 9.56 17.72 -2.17
CA SER A 122 10.16 18.04 -3.47
C SER A 122 10.20 16.82 -4.40
N LYS A 123 10.51 15.63 -3.87
CA LYS A 123 10.57 14.40 -4.65
C LYS A 123 9.20 14.01 -5.21
N GLY A 124 8.17 14.04 -4.37
CA GLY A 124 6.80 13.82 -4.79
C GLY A 124 6.33 14.83 -5.83
N MET A 125 6.71 16.10 -5.71
CA MET A 125 6.39 17.12 -6.74
C MET A 125 7.02 16.76 -8.10
N ALA A 126 8.30 16.40 -8.12
CA ALA A 126 8.97 16.00 -9.35
C ALA A 126 8.39 14.69 -9.93
N GLU A 127 8.02 13.73 -9.09
CA GLU A 127 7.36 12.50 -9.53
C GLU A 127 6.01 12.81 -10.20
N VAL A 128 5.15 13.58 -9.54
CA VAL A 128 3.83 13.95 -10.07
C VAL A 128 3.97 14.80 -11.33
N GLY A 129 4.90 15.75 -11.35
CA GLY A 129 5.23 16.54 -12.54
C GLY A 129 5.62 15.66 -13.73
N SER A 130 6.41 14.60 -13.47
CA SER A 130 6.79 13.62 -14.48
C SER A 130 5.58 12.92 -15.10
N TYR A 131 4.59 12.54 -14.28
CA TYR A 131 3.37 11.92 -14.78
C TYR A 131 2.50 12.89 -15.60
N TYR A 132 2.40 14.16 -15.19
CA TYR A 132 1.73 15.19 -15.99
C TYR A 132 2.39 15.35 -17.37
N LEU A 133 3.73 15.39 -17.42
CA LEU A 133 4.45 15.55 -18.68
C LEU A 133 4.23 14.37 -19.62
N MET A 134 4.29 13.15 -19.11
CA MET A 134 4.04 11.92 -19.89
C MET A 134 2.60 11.85 -20.42
N ARG A 135 1.67 12.58 -19.80
CA ARG A 135 0.27 12.72 -20.23
C ARG A 135 0.04 13.91 -21.17
N GLY A 136 1.08 14.66 -21.50
CA GLY A 136 1.04 15.82 -22.41
C GLY A 136 0.73 17.15 -21.73
N ASP A 137 0.52 17.19 -20.42
CA ASP A 137 0.31 18.43 -19.68
C ASP A 137 1.65 19.01 -19.22
N ARG A 138 2.37 19.55 -20.21
CA ARG A 138 3.69 20.15 -19.99
C ARG A 138 3.63 21.33 -19.01
N ALA A 139 2.57 22.14 -19.08
CA ALA A 139 2.44 23.32 -18.22
C ALA A 139 2.31 22.94 -16.75
N ALA A 140 1.48 21.94 -16.42
CA ALA A 140 1.37 21.44 -15.06
C ALA A 140 2.67 20.80 -14.57
N ALA A 141 3.36 20.06 -15.45
CA ALA A 141 4.64 19.44 -15.14
C ALA A 141 5.71 20.46 -14.77
N GLU A 142 5.92 21.49 -15.62
CA GLU A 142 6.92 22.54 -15.40
C GLU A 142 6.62 23.33 -14.11
N ALA A 143 5.35 23.61 -13.82
CA ALA A 143 4.97 24.27 -12.57
C ALA A 143 5.32 23.42 -11.32
N LEU A 144 5.20 22.09 -11.39
CA LEU A 144 5.61 21.21 -10.30
C LEU A 144 7.13 21.07 -10.19
N PHE A 145 7.84 21.00 -11.32
CA PHE A 145 9.30 20.98 -11.33
C PHE A 145 9.89 22.27 -10.74
N ASP A 146 9.36 23.43 -11.11
CA ASP A 146 9.80 24.72 -10.57
C ASP A 146 9.61 24.78 -9.04
N ARG A 147 8.47 24.28 -8.54
CA ARG A 147 8.22 24.20 -7.10
C ARG A 147 9.16 23.22 -6.41
N SER A 148 9.36 22.03 -6.99
CA SER A 148 10.30 21.02 -6.49
C SER A 148 11.70 21.63 -6.34
N PHE A 149 12.27 22.14 -7.43
CA PHE A 149 13.66 22.61 -7.45
C PHE A 149 13.88 23.89 -6.63
N LYS A 150 12.82 24.67 -6.37
CA LYS A 150 12.88 25.80 -5.45
C LYS A 150 12.99 25.36 -3.98
N LEU A 151 12.38 24.23 -3.61
CA LEU A 151 12.47 23.67 -2.26
C LEU A 151 13.83 22.98 -2.09
N GLU A 152 14.06 21.95 -2.89
CA GLU A 152 15.29 21.19 -2.92
C GLU A 152 15.45 20.53 -4.29
N SER A 153 16.64 20.62 -4.86
CA SER A 153 17.03 19.84 -6.03
C SER A 153 18.02 18.79 -5.59
N ASP A 154 17.69 17.52 -5.86
CA ASP A 154 18.56 16.38 -5.63
C ASP A 154 18.65 15.51 -6.89
N VAL A 155 19.42 14.42 -6.81
CA VAL A 155 19.58 13.52 -7.95
C VAL A 155 18.23 12.95 -8.40
N TRP A 156 17.33 12.60 -7.47
CA TRP A 156 16.08 11.89 -7.77
C TRP A 156 15.03 12.78 -8.43
N SER A 157 14.80 13.97 -7.88
CA SER A 157 13.93 15.00 -8.47
C SER A 157 14.43 15.42 -9.86
N THR A 158 15.74 15.55 -10.04
CA THR A 158 16.35 15.90 -11.34
C THR A 158 16.19 14.79 -12.37
N VAL A 159 16.46 13.53 -12.02
CA VAL A 159 16.32 12.42 -12.97
C VAL A 159 14.86 12.08 -13.27
N ALA A 160 13.92 12.32 -12.35
CA ALA A 160 12.50 12.20 -12.62
C ALA A 160 12.08 13.16 -13.74
N ALA A 161 12.40 14.45 -13.58
CA ALA A 161 12.11 15.46 -14.59
C ALA A 161 12.80 15.14 -15.93
N ALA A 162 14.10 14.84 -15.92
CA ALA A 162 14.84 14.50 -17.14
C ALA A 162 14.29 13.25 -17.83
N GLY A 163 14.00 12.19 -17.07
CA GLY A 163 13.39 10.96 -17.57
C GLY A 163 12.05 11.22 -18.24
N SER A 164 11.20 12.05 -17.63
CA SER A 164 9.88 12.36 -18.16
C SER A 164 9.92 13.07 -19.52
N TYR A 165 10.91 13.95 -19.77
CA TYR A 165 11.15 14.55 -21.08
C TYR A 165 11.55 13.54 -22.16
N LEU A 166 12.11 12.42 -21.74
CA LEU A 166 12.53 11.31 -22.61
C LEU A 166 11.50 10.17 -22.65
N GLY A 167 10.33 10.34 -22.03
CA GLY A 167 9.28 9.33 -21.97
C GLY A 167 9.59 8.16 -21.02
N VAL A 168 10.52 8.35 -20.08
CA VAL A 168 10.87 7.37 -19.05
C VAL A 168 10.17 7.75 -17.74
N ALA A 169 9.35 6.83 -17.21
CA ALA A 169 8.66 7.04 -15.95
C ALA A 169 9.65 7.15 -14.77
N PRO A 170 9.35 7.97 -13.74
CA PRO A 170 10.16 8.03 -12.52
C PRO A 170 10.20 6.65 -11.82
N GLN A 171 11.28 6.41 -11.08
CA GLN A 171 11.41 5.21 -10.25
C GLN A 171 10.58 5.40 -8.98
N GLU A 172 9.88 4.34 -8.55
CA GLU A 172 8.98 4.33 -7.38
C GLU A 172 9.72 4.11 -6.05
#